data_AF-A0A7L3DJK4-F1
#
_entry.id   AF-A0A7L3DJK4-F1
#
_cell.length_a   1.000
_cell.length_b   1.000
_cell.length_c   1.000
_cell.angle_alpha   90.00
_cell.angle_beta   90.00
_cell.angle_gamma   90.00
#
_symmetry.space_group_name_H-M   'P 1'
#
loop_
_entity.id
_entity.type
_entity.pdbx_description
1 polymer ?
#
loop_
_entity_poly.entity_id
_entity_poly.type
_entity_poly.pdbx_seq_one_letter_code
_entity_poly.pdbx_strand_id
1 'polypeptide(L)'
;KPANILVMGEGPERGRVKIADMGFARLFNSPLKPLADLDPVVVTFWYRAPELLLGARHYTKAIDIWAIGCIFAELLTSEPIFHCRQEDIKTSNPYHHDQLDRIFNVMGFPADKDWEDIKKMPEHSTLMKDFRRNTYTNCSLIKYMEKHKVKPDSKAFHLLQKLLTMDPIKRITSEQAMQDPYFLEDPLPTSDVFAGCQIPYPKREFLTEEEPDDKGDKKNQQQQQGNNHTNGTGHPGNQDNSHTQGPPLKKVRVVPPTTTSGGLIMTSDYQRSNPHAAYPNPGPSTSQPQSSMGYSTTSQQPPQYSHQTHRY
;
A
#
# COMPACT_ATOMS: atom_id res chain seq x y z
N LYS A 1 1.02 -0.52 -1.05
CA LYS A 1 2.11 -1.20 -0.30
C LYS A 1 3.47 -0.78 -0.87
N PRO A 2 4.57 -0.76 -0.08
CA PRO A 2 5.89 -0.29 -0.50
C PRO A 2 6.43 -0.97 -1.77
N ALA A 3 6.24 -2.29 -1.92
CA ALA A 3 6.67 -3.04 -3.11
C ALA A 3 6.09 -2.54 -4.46
N ASN A 4 4.99 -1.77 -4.42
CA ASN A 4 4.32 -1.20 -5.60
C ASN A 4 4.70 0.27 -5.83
N ILE A 5 5.59 0.84 -5.01
CA ILE A 5 6.13 2.19 -5.13
C ILE A 5 7.60 2.07 -5.57
N LEU A 6 7.83 2.10 -6.88
CA LEU A 6 9.17 1.99 -7.45
C LEU A 6 9.87 3.36 -7.43
N VAL A 7 11.19 3.36 -7.34
CA VAL A 7 12.02 4.56 -7.48
C VAL A 7 13.05 4.30 -8.58
N MET A 8 13.15 5.23 -9.53
CA MET A 8 14.13 5.12 -10.63
C MET A 8 15.56 5.31 -10.10
N GLY A 9 16.46 4.40 -10.47
CA GLY A 9 17.89 4.53 -10.22
C GLY A 9 18.57 5.55 -11.13
N GLU A 10 19.90 5.42 -11.32
CA GLU A 10 20.67 6.31 -12.18
C GLU A 10 20.14 6.35 -13.63
N GLY A 11 19.96 7.55 -14.18
CA GLY A 11 19.38 7.78 -15.50
C GLY A 11 18.63 9.12 -15.61
N PRO A 12 17.94 9.39 -16.74
CA PRO A 12 17.26 10.67 -16.98
C PRO A 12 16.02 10.91 -16.09
N GLU A 13 15.52 9.87 -15.41
CA GLU A 13 14.40 9.97 -14.45
C GLU A 13 14.87 9.71 -13.00
N ARG A 14 16.15 9.92 -12.68
CA ARG A 14 16.75 9.64 -11.36
C ARG A 14 15.87 10.08 -10.19
N GLY A 15 15.64 9.16 -9.25
CA GLY A 15 14.86 9.41 -8.04
C GLY A 15 13.36 9.65 -8.26
N ARG A 16 12.86 9.58 -9.50
CA ARG A 16 11.42 9.71 -9.77
C ARG A 16 10.67 8.49 -9.24
N VAL A 17 9.66 8.74 -8.43
CA VAL A 17 8.72 7.70 -7.98
C VAL A 17 7.83 7.25 -9.14
N LYS A 18 7.59 5.95 -9.26
CA LYS A 18 6.71 5.31 -10.24
C LYS A 18 5.79 4.33 -9.50
N ILE A 19 4.49 4.59 -9.51
CA ILE A 19 3.50 3.65 -8.96
C ILE A 19 3.34 2.50 -9.97
N ALA A 20 3.40 1.26 -9.49
CA ALA A 20 3.36 0.04 -10.29
C ALA A 20 2.35 -0.97 -9.74
N ASP A 21 2.13 -2.06 -10.48
CA ASP A 21 1.20 -3.14 -10.14
C ASP A 21 -0.21 -2.64 -9.75
N MET A 22 -0.94 -2.26 -10.80
CA MET A 22 -2.37 -1.91 -10.76
C MET A 22 -3.27 -3.15 -10.90
N GLY A 23 -2.80 -4.38 -10.61
CA GLY A 23 -3.59 -5.60 -10.80
C GLY A 23 -4.90 -5.64 -9.99
N PHE A 24 -4.90 -4.96 -8.84
CA PHE A 24 -6.08 -4.77 -7.97
C PHE A 24 -6.85 -3.48 -8.27
N ALA A 25 -6.43 -2.67 -9.24
CA ALA A 25 -7.14 -1.44 -9.57
C ALA A 25 -8.56 -1.74 -10.08
N ARG A 26 -9.50 -0.87 -9.72
CA ARG A 26 -10.91 -0.95 -10.11
C ARG A 26 -11.32 0.42 -10.63
N LEU A 27 -12.00 0.46 -11.77
CA LEU A 27 -12.62 1.71 -12.26
C LEU A 27 -13.82 2.04 -11.38
N PHE A 28 -13.99 3.32 -11.06
CA PHE A 28 -15.18 3.88 -10.43
C PHE A 28 -16.34 3.95 -11.44
N ASN A 29 -16.85 2.78 -11.84
CA ASN A 29 -18.10 2.70 -12.59
C ASN A 29 -19.29 2.90 -11.64
N SER A 30 -20.36 3.52 -12.14
CA SER A 30 -21.66 3.47 -11.49
C SER A 30 -22.49 2.36 -12.16
N PRO A 31 -22.99 1.35 -11.43
CA PRO A 31 -22.82 1.10 -9.99
C PRO A 31 -21.44 0.54 -9.63
N LEU A 32 -20.98 0.80 -8.40
CA LEU A 32 -19.73 0.27 -7.87
C LEU A 32 -19.79 -1.26 -7.77
N LYS A 33 -18.83 -1.95 -8.41
CA LYS A 33 -18.74 -3.41 -8.31
C LYS A 33 -18.39 -3.86 -6.87
N PRO A 34 -18.99 -4.93 -6.35
CA PRO A 34 -18.60 -5.52 -5.06
C PRO A 34 -17.16 -6.07 -5.07
N LEU A 35 -16.49 -6.07 -3.92
CA LEU A 35 -15.18 -6.72 -3.75
C LEU A 35 -15.22 -8.26 -3.87
N ALA A 36 -16.37 -8.88 -3.59
CA ALA A 36 -16.46 -10.31 -3.25
C ALA A 36 -16.11 -11.29 -4.39
N ASP A 37 -16.07 -10.83 -5.64
CA ASP A 37 -16.04 -11.71 -6.81
C ASP A 37 -14.64 -11.93 -7.43
N LEU A 38 -13.60 -11.16 -7.03
CA LEU A 38 -12.44 -10.94 -7.93
C LEU A 38 -11.03 -10.85 -7.30
N ASP A 39 -10.87 -10.80 -5.98
CA ASP A 39 -9.53 -10.59 -5.39
C ASP A 39 -8.84 -11.93 -5.02
N PRO A 40 -7.68 -12.28 -5.61
CA PRO A 40 -6.87 -13.40 -5.15
C PRO A 40 -6.38 -13.18 -3.71
N VAL A 41 -6.14 -14.27 -2.98
CA VAL A 41 -5.80 -14.27 -1.54
C VAL A 41 -4.67 -13.28 -1.23
N VAL A 42 -5.02 -12.17 -0.59
CA VAL A 42 -4.07 -11.11 -0.22
C VAL A 42 -3.35 -11.51 1.07
N VAL A 43 -2.04 -11.77 0.97
CA VAL A 43 -1.22 -12.34 2.06
C VAL A 43 -0.72 -11.30 3.08
N THR A 44 -1.06 -10.01 2.93
CA THR A 44 -0.57 -8.94 3.82
C THR A 44 -1.59 -7.82 3.98
N PHE A 45 -2.16 -7.68 5.18
CA PHE A 45 -3.23 -6.72 5.49
C PHE A 45 -2.73 -5.41 6.15
N TRP A 46 -1.42 -5.23 6.36
CA TRP A 46 -0.86 -4.07 7.09
C TRP A 46 -1.18 -2.69 6.46
N TYR A 47 -1.56 -2.67 5.18
CA TYR A 47 -1.94 -1.46 4.42
C TYR A 47 -3.45 -1.39 4.14
N ARG A 48 -4.24 -2.33 4.67
CA ARG A 48 -5.69 -2.42 4.45
C ARG A 48 -6.41 -1.48 5.41
N ALA A 49 -7.31 -0.66 4.88
CA ALA A 49 -8.08 0.30 5.65
C ALA A 49 -9.10 -0.38 6.58
N PRO A 50 -9.40 0.19 7.77
CA PRO A 50 -10.25 -0.45 8.76
C PRO A 50 -11.66 -0.72 8.24
N GLU A 51 -12.21 0.12 7.35
CA GLU A 51 -13.51 -0.12 6.72
C GLU A 51 -13.54 -1.43 5.90
N LEU A 52 -12.44 -1.80 5.23
CA LEU A 52 -12.35 -3.07 4.52
C LEU A 52 -12.24 -4.27 5.47
N LEU A 53 -11.58 -4.10 6.62
CA LEU A 53 -11.52 -5.10 7.69
C LEU A 53 -12.87 -5.28 8.39
N LEU A 54 -13.75 -4.28 8.32
CA LEU A 54 -15.13 -4.33 8.81
C LEU A 54 -16.16 -4.71 7.73
N GLY A 55 -15.70 -5.21 6.58
CA GLY A 55 -16.58 -5.77 5.53
C GLY A 55 -17.12 -4.78 4.50
N ALA A 56 -16.55 -3.57 4.37
CA ALA A 56 -16.94 -2.63 3.33
C ALA A 56 -16.81 -3.28 1.92
N ARG A 57 -17.91 -3.23 1.16
CA ARG A 57 -18.05 -3.96 -0.11
C ARG A 57 -17.55 -3.22 -1.34
N HIS A 58 -17.08 -1.98 -1.20
CA HIS A 58 -16.66 -1.13 -2.31
C HIS A 58 -15.29 -0.52 -2.05
N TYR A 59 -14.41 -0.58 -3.06
CA TYR A 59 -13.19 0.20 -3.06
C TYR A 59 -13.52 1.69 -3.22
N THR A 60 -12.77 2.54 -2.52
CA THR A 60 -12.94 4.00 -2.49
C THR A 60 -11.56 4.65 -2.51
N LYS A 61 -11.47 5.90 -2.97
CA LYS A 61 -10.22 6.68 -2.93
C LYS A 61 -9.63 6.76 -1.52
N ALA A 62 -10.47 6.80 -0.49
CA ALA A 62 -10.03 6.87 0.91
C ALA A 62 -9.21 5.63 1.33
N ILE A 63 -9.46 4.45 0.76
CA ILE A 63 -8.69 3.24 1.04
C ILE A 63 -7.24 3.39 0.56
N ASP A 64 -7.02 3.98 -0.61
CA ASP A 64 -5.68 4.27 -1.13
C ASP A 64 -4.96 5.32 -0.26
N ILE A 65 -5.69 6.34 0.22
CA ILE A 65 -5.14 7.34 1.16
C ILE A 65 -4.69 6.70 2.47
N TRP A 66 -5.45 5.75 3.02
CA TRP A 66 -5.03 5.01 4.22
C TRP A 66 -3.73 4.23 3.96
N ALA A 67 -3.64 3.53 2.82
CA ALA A 67 -2.44 2.81 2.43
C ALA A 67 -1.22 3.74 2.24
N ILE A 68 -1.44 4.97 1.74
CA ILE A 68 -0.42 6.02 1.66
C ILE A 68 -0.01 6.48 3.07
N GLY A 69 -0.96 6.67 3.99
CA GLY A 69 -0.68 6.96 5.40
C GLY A 69 0.18 5.87 6.07
N CYS A 70 -0.12 4.59 5.82
CA CYS A 70 0.70 3.47 6.31
C CYS A 70 2.14 3.55 5.78
N ILE A 71 2.31 3.79 4.48
CA ILE A 71 3.63 3.92 3.83
C ILE A 71 4.38 5.15 4.38
N PHE A 72 3.69 6.27 4.60
CA PHE A 72 4.32 7.47 5.15
C PHE A 72 4.79 7.28 6.59
N ALA A 73 4.00 6.61 7.44
CA ALA A 73 4.46 6.19 8.76
C ALA A 73 5.70 5.28 8.67
N GLU A 74 5.67 4.26 7.80
CA GLU A 74 6.78 3.33 7.62
C GLU A 74 8.06 3.99 7.09
N LEU A 75 7.94 5.01 6.23
CA LEU A 75 9.09 5.82 5.80
C LEU A 75 9.68 6.66 6.95
N LEU A 76 8.86 7.11 7.90
CA LEU A 76 9.30 7.89 9.05
C LEU A 76 9.92 7.02 10.16
N THR A 77 9.52 5.75 10.29
CA THR A 77 9.93 4.85 11.39
C THR A 77 10.83 3.69 10.96
N SER A 78 10.93 3.38 9.66
CA SER A 78 11.44 2.12 9.10
C SER A 78 10.68 0.85 9.55
N GLU A 79 9.48 1.00 10.11
CA GLU A 79 8.64 -0.12 10.60
C GLU A 79 7.21 -0.02 10.06
N PRO A 80 6.60 -1.11 9.53
CA PRO A 80 5.21 -1.07 9.12
C PRO A 80 4.30 -0.81 10.32
N ILE A 81 3.65 0.36 10.35
CA ILE A 81 2.90 0.85 11.50
C ILE A 81 1.86 -0.15 12.04
N PHE A 82 1.15 -0.84 11.14
CA PHE A 82 0.19 -1.88 11.47
C PHE A 82 0.71 -3.30 11.20
N HIS A 83 2.02 -3.53 11.37
CA HIS A 83 2.62 -4.86 11.34
C HIS A 83 1.89 -5.81 12.30
N CYS A 84 1.29 -6.84 11.71
CA CYS A 84 0.63 -7.93 12.41
C CYS A 84 1.20 -9.27 11.91
N ARG A 85 1.24 -10.28 12.79
CA ARG A 85 1.66 -11.62 12.39
C ARG A 85 0.69 -12.17 11.35
N GLN A 86 1.19 -13.03 10.46
CA GLN A 86 0.31 -13.81 9.59
C GLN A 86 -0.42 -14.84 10.46
N GLU A 87 -1.65 -14.51 10.85
CA GLU A 87 -2.67 -15.52 11.13
C GLU A 87 -2.82 -16.44 9.89
N ASP A 88 -3.36 -17.64 10.05
CA ASP A 88 -3.61 -18.54 8.93
C ASP A 88 -4.60 -17.90 7.92
N ILE A 89 -4.08 -17.29 6.85
CA ILE A 89 -4.83 -16.57 5.79
C ILE A 89 -5.53 -17.58 4.86
N LYS A 90 -6.38 -18.41 5.45
CA LYS A 90 -7.12 -19.51 4.81
C LYS A 90 -8.62 -19.21 4.69
N THR A 91 -9.09 -18.08 5.22
CA THR A 91 -10.49 -17.66 5.13
C THR A 91 -10.63 -16.47 4.18
N SER A 92 -11.68 -16.51 3.35
CA SER A 92 -12.11 -15.39 2.48
C SER A 92 -12.85 -14.28 3.26
N ASN A 93 -12.85 -14.34 4.60
CA ASN A 93 -13.53 -13.38 5.46
C ASN A 93 -12.81 -12.01 5.37
N PRO A 94 -13.52 -10.88 5.16
CA PRO A 94 -12.93 -9.56 5.30
C PRO A 94 -12.46 -9.24 6.73
N TYR A 95 -13.03 -9.89 7.76
CA TYR A 95 -12.70 -9.65 9.17
C TYR A 95 -11.42 -10.37 9.61
N HIS A 96 -10.40 -9.59 9.99
CA HIS A 96 -9.12 -10.07 10.51
C HIS A 96 -8.89 -9.48 11.90
N HIS A 97 -8.99 -10.32 12.93
CA HIS A 97 -9.02 -9.90 14.33
C HIS A 97 -7.71 -9.23 14.76
N ASP A 98 -6.56 -9.89 14.60
CA ASP A 98 -5.31 -9.36 15.13
C ASP A 98 -4.84 -8.13 14.32
N GLN A 99 -5.29 -8.00 13.06
CA GLN A 99 -5.04 -6.80 12.27
C GLN A 99 -5.81 -5.58 12.80
N LEU A 100 -7.07 -5.77 13.23
CA LEU A 100 -7.86 -4.73 13.90
C LEU A 100 -7.30 -4.40 15.28
N ASP A 101 -6.95 -5.42 16.08
CA ASP A 101 -6.28 -5.23 17.37
C ASP A 101 -4.98 -4.40 17.23
N ARG A 102 -4.15 -4.71 16.23
CA ARG A 102 -2.95 -3.91 15.95
C ARG A 102 -3.28 -2.46 15.61
N ILE A 103 -4.33 -2.21 14.81
CA ILE A 103 -4.76 -0.84 14.50
C ILE A 103 -5.21 -0.12 15.77
N PHE A 104 -6.02 -0.72 16.63
CA PHE A 104 -6.49 -0.08 17.87
C PHE A 104 -5.37 0.13 18.91
N ASN A 105 -4.40 -0.80 18.99
CA ASN A 105 -3.21 -0.62 19.84
C ASN A 105 -2.34 0.58 19.44
N VAL A 106 -2.35 0.95 18.16
CA VAL A 106 -1.64 2.13 17.64
C VAL A 106 -2.52 3.38 17.70
N MET A 107 -3.73 3.33 17.16
CA MET A 107 -4.59 4.50 16.93
C MET A 107 -5.46 4.88 18.13
N GLY A 108 -5.73 3.94 19.04
CA GLY A 108 -6.87 3.99 19.95
C GLY A 108 -8.14 3.42 19.32
N PHE A 109 -9.15 3.11 20.14
CA PHE A 109 -10.45 2.65 19.66
C PHE A 109 -11.35 3.86 19.34
N PRO A 110 -11.89 3.99 18.11
CA PRO A 110 -12.57 5.21 17.65
C PRO A 110 -13.78 5.55 18.51
N ALA A 111 -13.94 6.81 18.94
CA ALA A 111 -15.18 7.25 19.59
C ALA A 111 -16.33 7.31 18.57
N ASP A 112 -17.56 7.24 19.06
CA ASP A 112 -18.76 7.26 18.21
C ASP A 112 -18.82 8.54 17.36
N LYS A 113 -18.36 9.68 17.91
CA LYS A 113 -18.17 10.96 17.20
C LYS A 113 -17.02 10.96 16.19
N ASP A 114 -16.03 10.08 16.36
CA ASP A 114 -14.86 10.01 15.48
C ASP A 114 -15.22 9.21 14.23
N TRP A 115 -16.07 8.18 14.35
CA TRP A 115 -16.61 7.40 13.22
C TRP A 115 -18.07 6.99 13.45
N GLU A 116 -19.02 7.87 13.11
CA GLU A 116 -20.45 7.68 13.39
C GLU A 116 -21.09 6.52 12.60
N ASP A 117 -20.55 6.27 11.41
CA ASP A 117 -21.02 5.26 10.46
C ASP A 117 -20.37 3.89 10.65
N ILE A 118 -19.51 3.72 11.67
CA ILE A 118 -18.97 2.40 12.03
C ILE A 118 -20.08 1.38 12.32
N LYS A 119 -21.21 1.84 12.87
CA LYS A 119 -22.43 1.06 13.13
C LYS A 119 -23.15 0.53 11.88
N LYS A 120 -22.80 1.05 10.69
CA LYS A 120 -23.32 0.61 9.39
C LYS A 120 -22.41 -0.44 8.73
N MET A 121 -21.23 -0.71 9.28
CA MET A 121 -20.31 -1.71 8.73
C MET A 121 -20.86 -3.13 8.97
N PRO A 122 -20.78 -4.05 7.99
CA PRO A 122 -21.29 -5.42 8.14
C PRO A 122 -20.77 -6.15 9.39
N GLU A 123 -19.49 -5.99 9.72
CA GLU A 123 -18.85 -6.66 10.85
C GLU A 123 -18.89 -5.86 12.16
N HIS A 124 -19.71 -4.81 12.26
CA HIS A 124 -19.82 -4.01 13.48
C HIS A 124 -20.26 -4.83 14.70
N SER A 125 -21.19 -5.78 14.53
CA SER A 125 -21.62 -6.67 15.62
C SER A 125 -20.50 -7.60 16.08
N THR A 126 -19.67 -8.08 15.15
CA THR A 126 -18.47 -8.89 15.42
C THR A 126 -17.45 -8.06 16.21
N LEU A 127 -17.17 -6.83 15.74
CA LEU A 127 -16.30 -5.86 16.40
C LEU A 127 -16.72 -5.58 17.85
N MET A 128 -18.01 -5.32 18.11
CA MET A 128 -18.52 -5.06 19.47
C MET A 128 -18.48 -6.28 20.41
N LYS A 129 -18.46 -7.50 19.85
CA LYS A 129 -18.39 -8.75 20.60
C LYS A 129 -16.95 -9.08 21.00
N ASP A 130 -15.99 -8.85 20.10
CA ASP A 130 -14.57 -9.17 20.31
C ASP A 130 -13.82 -8.03 21.06
N PHE A 131 -14.11 -6.78 20.74
CA PHE A 131 -13.32 -5.63 21.20
C PHE A 131 -14.01 -4.80 22.29
N ARG A 132 -13.22 -4.35 23.27
CA ARG A 132 -13.67 -3.42 24.32
C ARG A 132 -12.91 -2.11 24.24
N ARG A 133 -13.63 -0.99 24.11
CA ARG A 133 -13.09 0.38 24.07
C ARG A 133 -12.02 0.63 25.15
N ASN A 134 -12.29 0.19 26.39
CA ASN A 134 -11.43 0.44 27.54
C ASN A 134 -10.02 -0.16 27.41
N THR A 135 -9.84 -1.25 26.65
CA THR A 135 -8.53 -1.88 26.39
C THR A 135 -7.55 -0.90 25.74
N TYR A 136 -8.05 0.02 24.90
CA TYR A 136 -7.23 0.92 24.09
C TYR A 136 -7.24 2.38 24.60
N THR A 137 -7.73 2.63 25.82
CA THR A 137 -7.83 3.98 26.42
C THR A 137 -6.49 4.72 26.44
N ASN A 138 -5.39 3.97 26.55
CA ASN A 138 -4.03 4.51 26.60
C ASN A 138 -3.30 4.50 25.26
N CYS A 139 -3.96 4.09 24.17
CA CYS A 139 -3.40 4.03 22.82
C CYS A 139 -3.75 5.29 22.02
N SER A 140 -2.80 5.83 21.27
CA SER A 140 -3.02 6.93 20.32
C SER A 140 -1.85 7.04 19.35
N LEU A 141 -2.11 7.53 18.13
CA LEU A 141 -1.08 7.72 17.11
C LEU A 141 0.06 8.63 17.63
N ILE A 142 -0.26 9.64 18.46
CA ILE A 142 0.71 10.48 19.18
C ILE A 142 1.71 9.61 19.95
N LYS A 143 1.22 8.79 20.89
CA LYS A 143 2.04 7.93 21.75
C LYS A 143 2.80 6.86 20.98
N TYR A 144 2.32 6.44 19.82
CA TYR A 144 3.05 5.54 18.94
C TYR A 144 4.21 6.27 18.26
N MET A 145 3.94 7.37 17.55
CA MET A 145 4.96 8.11 16.79
C MET A 145 6.04 8.72 17.70
N GLU A 146 5.70 9.16 18.92
CA GLU A 146 6.66 9.63 19.93
C GLU A 146 7.71 8.55 20.29
N LYS A 147 7.31 7.28 20.42
CA LYS A 147 8.24 6.16 20.70
C LYS A 147 9.21 5.94 19.55
N HIS A 148 8.78 6.19 18.32
CA HIS A 148 9.62 6.17 17.12
C HIS A 148 10.27 7.52 16.81
N LYS A 149 10.35 8.43 17.81
CA LYS A 149 11.05 9.73 17.76
C LYS A 149 10.49 10.75 16.75
N VAL A 150 9.28 10.55 16.25
CA VAL A 150 8.56 11.53 15.41
C VAL A 150 7.75 12.44 16.34
N LYS A 151 8.02 13.75 16.29
CA LYS A 151 7.40 14.71 17.21
C LYS A 151 5.94 14.99 16.82
N PRO A 152 5.00 15.04 17.78
CA PRO A 152 3.58 15.21 17.50
C PRO A 152 3.16 16.64 17.13
N ASP A 153 4.04 17.62 17.32
CA ASP A 153 3.91 19.02 16.89
C ASP A 153 4.46 19.27 15.47
N SER A 154 5.07 18.26 14.84
CA SER A 154 5.62 18.38 13.48
C SER A 154 4.53 18.38 12.41
N LYS A 155 4.74 19.12 11.32
CA LYS A 155 3.82 19.09 10.16
C LYS A 155 3.72 17.70 9.53
N ALA A 156 4.81 16.93 9.54
CA ALA A 156 4.83 15.53 9.12
C ALA A 156 3.82 14.68 9.93
N PHE A 157 3.81 14.81 11.25
CA PHE A 157 2.84 14.12 12.10
C PHE A 157 1.40 14.58 11.84
N HIS A 158 1.17 15.89 11.71
CA HIS A 158 -0.17 16.41 11.42
C HIS A 158 -0.72 15.95 10.07
N LEU A 159 0.11 15.88 9.02
CA LEU A 159 -0.28 15.29 7.74
C LEU A 159 -0.57 13.79 7.89
N LEU A 160 0.30 13.04 8.59
CA LEU A 160 0.10 11.61 8.84
C LEU A 160 -1.23 11.31 9.55
N GLN A 161 -1.60 12.12 10.54
CA GLN A 161 -2.86 11.97 11.27
C GLN A 161 -4.10 12.17 10.38
N LYS A 162 -4.03 13.08 9.40
CA LYS A 162 -5.11 13.30 8.41
C LYS A 162 -5.23 12.14 7.42
N LEU A 163 -4.09 11.54 7.03
CA LEU A 163 -4.04 10.36 6.16
C LEU A 163 -4.56 9.10 6.87
N LEU A 164 -4.17 8.89 8.13
CA LEU A 164 -4.58 7.75 8.97
C LEU A 164 -5.84 8.03 9.81
N THR A 165 -6.76 8.86 9.32
CA THR A 165 -8.05 9.04 9.98
C THR A 165 -8.92 7.79 9.79
N MET A 166 -9.44 7.22 10.89
CA MET A 166 -10.19 5.95 10.89
C MET A 166 -11.45 6.02 10.02
N ASP A 167 -12.26 7.06 10.19
CA ASP A 167 -13.48 7.27 9.40
C ASP A 167 -13.14 7.69 7.95
N PRO A 168 -13.47 6.89 6.93
CA PRO A 168 -13.08 7.17 5.55
C PRO A 168 -13.68 8.47 4.98
N ILE A 169 -14.79 8.99 5.53
CA ILE A 169 -15.38 10.26 5.05
C ILE A 169 -14.69 11.50 5.66
N LYS A 170 -13.91 11.32 6.74
CA LYS A 170 -13.14 12.39 7.40
C LYS A 170 -11.66 12.35 7.00
N ARG A 171 -11.24 11.30 6.29
CA ARG A 171 -9.89 11.12 5.74
C ARG A 171 -9.65 12.12 4.61
N ILE A 172 -8.47 12.76 4.62
CA ILE A 172 -8.08 13.79 3.64
C ILE A 172 -8.02 13.22 2.21
N THR A 173 -8.27 14.03 1.18
CA THR A 173 -8.03 13.60 -0.22
C THR A 173 -6.57 13.77 -0.62
N SER A 174 -6.16 13.11 -1.71
CA SER A 174 -4.83 13.28 -2.33
C SER A 174 -4.51 14.74 -2.65
N GLU A 175 -5.48 15.44 -3.22
CA GLU A 175 -5.39 16.83 -3.65
C GLU A 175 -5.23 17.78 -2.46
N GLN A 176 -5.96 17.53 -1.38
CA GLN A 176 -5.81 18.28 -0.12
C GLN A 176 -4.48 17.97 0.58
N ALA A 177 -4.03 16.71 0.56
CA ALA A 177 -2.74 16.32 1.14
C ALA A 177 -1.56 16.98 0.40
N MET A 178 -1.59 17.07 -0.93
CA MET A 178 -0.58 17.78 -1.72
C MET A 178 -0.51 19.30 -1.44
N GLN A 179 -1.55 19.89 -0.83
CA GLN A 179 -1.59 21.29 -0.42
C GLN A 179 -1.28 21.48 1.08
N ASP A 180 -0.88 20.43 1.79
CA ASP A 180 -0.56 20.52 3.21
C ASP A 180 0.71 21.36 3.46
N PRO A 181 0.74 22.25 4.48
CA PRO A 181 1.92 23.04 4.83
C PRO A 181 3.22 22.25 5.09
N TYR A 182 3.15 20.93 5.30
CA TYR A 182 4.31 20.05 5.30
C TYR A 182 5.16 20.18 4.03
N PHE A 183 4.53 20.25 2.85
CA PHE A 183 5.23 20.36 1.56
C PHE A 183 5.72 21.78 1.24
N LEU A 184 5.44 22.75 2.11
CA LEU A 184 5.90 24.14 2.05
C LEU A 184 6.95 24.45 3.13
N GLU A 185 7.29 23.48 3.97
CA GLU A 185 8.35 23.56 4.98
C GLU A 185 9.70 23.17 4.36
N ASP A 186 10.79 23.71 4.89
CA ASP A 186 12.14 23.28 4.51
C ASP A 186 12.47 21.92 5.16
N PRO A 187 12.98 20.92 4.42
CA PRO A 187 13.32 20.94 2.99
C PRO A 187 12.12 20.72 2.07
N LEU A 188 12.05 21.53 1.00
CA LEU A 188 11.01 21.39 -0.03
C LEU A 188 11.17 20.07 -0.84
N PRO A 189 10.07 19.47 -1.33
CA PRO A 189 10.13 18.26 -2.17
C PRO A 189 10.92 18.47 -3.47
N THR A 190 11.76 17.49 -3.80
CA THR A 190 12.59 17.46 -5.01
C THR A 190 12.06 16.48 -6.07
N SER A 191 12.38 16.72 -7.35
CA SER A 191 12.03 15.78 -8.44
C SER A 191 12.87 14.49 -8.43
N ASP A 192 14.08 14.56 -7.87
CA ASP A 192 14.94 13.42 -7.51
C ASP A 192 14.88 13.26 -5.98
N VAL A 193 14.28 12.18 -5.47
CA VAL A 193 14.15 11.94 -4.02
C VAL A 193 15.49 11.70 -3.32
N PHE A 194 16.56 11.43 -4.06
CA PHE A 194 17.91 11.33 -3.52
C PHE A 194 18.64 12.70 -3.48
N ALA A 195 18.00 13.78 -3.94
CA ALA A 195 18.51 15.15 -3.93
C ALA A 195 19.93 15.31 -4.53
N GLY A 196 20.26 14.54 -5.57
CA GLY A 196 21.61 14.52 -6.17
C GLY A 196 22.69 13.80 -5.35
N CYS A 197 22.41 13.36 -4.11
CA CYS A 197 23.31 12.53 -3.32
C CYS A 197 23.50 11.15 -3.95
N GLN A 198 24.64 10.51 -3.67
CA GLN A 198 24.94 9.15 -4.11
C GLN A 198 23.88 8.16 -3.60
N ILE A 199 23.36 7.29 -4.47
CA ILE A 199 22.38 6.26 -4.09
C ILE A 199 23.11 5.16 -3.28
N PRO A 200 22.76 4.93 -1.99
CA PRO A 200 23.43 3.92 -1.16
C PRO A 200 22.82 2.52 -1.30
N TYR A 201 21.63 2.41 -1.91
CA TYR A 201 20.86 1.17 -1.98
C TYR A 201 21.43 0.21 -3.04
N PRO A 202 21.53 -1.10 -2.75
CA PRO A 202 22.03 -2.08 -3.71
C PRO A 202 21.07 -2.23 -4.91
N LYS A 203 21.63 -2.66 -6.05
CA LYS A 203 20.82 -3.08 -7.20
C LYS A 203 20.09 -4.38 -6.86
N ARG A 204 18.90 -4.58 -7.43
CA ARG A 204 18.14 -5.83 -7.30
C ARG A 204 18.98 -7.00 -7.82
N GLU A 205 19.12 -8.03 -7.01
CA GLU A 205 19.80 -9.27 -7.34
C GLU A 205 18.95 -10.14 -8.28
N PHE A 206 19.59 -11.01 -9.05
CA PHE A 206 18.90 -12.03 -9.84
C PHE A 206 18.60 -13.23 -8.95
N LEU A 207 17.35 -13.71 -8.98
CA LEU A 207 16.98 -14.96 -8.34
C LEU A 207 17.57 -16.12 -9.14
N THR A 208 18.43 -16.92 -8.51
CA THR A 208 18.89 -18.20 -9.04
C THR A 208 18.04 -19.31 -8.43
N GLU A 209 17.14 -19.89 -9.23
CA GLU A 209 16.26 -20.99 -8.83
C GLU A 209 17.04 -22.31 -8.70
N GLU A 210 17.83 -22.45 -7.62
CA GLU A 210 18.15 -23.75 -7.05
C GLU A 210 17.17 -24.03 -5.91
N GLU A 211 15.99 -24.51 -6.27
CA GLU A 211 15.03 -25.11 -5.32
C GLU A 211 15.77 -26.23 -4.54
N PRO A 212 15.84 -26.18 -3.20
CA PRO A 212 16.40 -27.29 -2.44
C PRO A 212 15.46 -28.49 -2.54
N ASP A 213 15.89 -29.53 -3.27
CA ASP A 213 15.22 -30.83 -3.32
C ASP A 213 14.86 -31.29 -1.89
N ASP A 214 13.56 -31.33 -1.59
CA ASP A 214 13.01 -31.80 -0.31
C ASP A 214 13.23 -33.31 -0.17
N LYS A 215 14.45 -33.68 0.25
CA LYS A 215 14.82 -35.03 0.65
C LYS A 215 14.20 -35.34 2.01
N GLY A 216 12.89 -35.58 1.96
CA GLY A 216 12.07 -35.83 3.14
C GLY A 216 12.65 -36.87 4.09
N ASP A 217 12.65 -36.52 5.37
CA ASP A 217 13.16 -37.33 6.47
C ASP A 217 12.47 -38.70 6.54
N LYS A 218 13.19 -39.73 6.08
CA LYS A 218 12.87 -41.14 6.35
C LYS A 218 13.98 -41.80 7.16
N LYS A 219 13.96 -41.55 8.47
CA LYS A 219 13.96 -42.56 9.57
C LYS A 219 14.51 -41.98 10.87
N ASN A 220 13.65 -41.85 11.87
CA ASN A 220 13.97 -42.28 13.23
C ASN A 220 12.70 -42.51 14.07
N GLN A 221 12.01 -43.61 13.79
CA GLN A 221 11.23 -44.32 14.80
C GLN A 221 11.88 -45.67 15.05
N GLN A 222 12.63 -45.77 16.14
CA GLN A 222 12.93 -47.06 16.77
C GLN A 222 12.96 -46.85 18.28
N GLN A 223 11.88 -47.30 18.93
CA GLN A 223 11.78 -47.36 20.38
C GLN A 223 11.67 -48.84 20.76
N GLN A 224 12.62 -49.30 21.58
CA GLN A 224 12.57 -50.48 22.44
C GLN A 224 12.07 -51.82 21.84
N GLN A 225 13.03 -52.72 21.59
CA GLN A 225 12.94 -54.10 22.08
C GLN A 225 14.36 -54.62 22.37
N GLY A 226 14.49 -55.57 23.29
CA GLY A 226 15.74 -55.80 24.03
C GLY A 226 16.51 -57.08 23.70
N ASN A 227 17.56 -57.27 24.51
CA ASN A 227 18.39 -58.46 24.73
C ASN A 227 19.38 -58.95 23.65
N ASN A 228 20.64 -58.97 24.12
CA ASN A 228 21.65 -60.02 24.02
C ASN A 228 22.59 -60.17 22.81
N HIS A 229 23.83 -60.51 23.24
CA HIS A 229 24.96 -61.10 22.55
C HIS A 229 25.86 -60.24 21.64
N THR A 230 26.93 -59.80 22.29
CA THR A 230 28.30 -59.79 21.77
C THR A 230 28.65 -61.04 20.95
N ASN A 231 29.15 -60.84 19.73
CA ASN A 231 30.57 -61.13 19.42
C ASN A 231 30.92 -60.53 18.06
N GLY A 232 32.10 -59.90 17.97
CA GLY A 232 32.63 -59.37 16.71
C GLY A 232 33.70 -60.27 16.11
N THR A 233 33.99 -60.07 14.83
CA THR A 233 35.24 -60.41 14.12
C THR A 233 35.19 -59.78 12.71
N GLY A 234 36.36 -59.49 12.10
CA GLY A 234 36.45 -59.21 10.65
C GLY A 234 36.89 -57.81 10.22
N HIS A 235 38.20 -57.55 10.29
CA HIS A 235 38.92 -56.57 9.47
C HIS A 235 39.36 -57.27 8.14
N PRO A 236 40.02 -56.61 7.16
CA PRO A 236 39.89 -55.25 6.59
C PRO A 236 39.77 -55.28 5.03
N GLY A 237 39.78 -54.12 4.34
CA GLY A 237 39.82 -54.06 2.86
C GLY A 237 40.21 -52.68 2.29
N ASN A 238 41.32 -52.64 1.54
CA ASN A 238 42.14 -51.47 1.18
C ASN A 238 41.75 -50.78 -0.17
N GLN A 239 42.26 -49.55 -0.41
CA GLN A 239 42.64 -48.97 -1.74
C GLN A 239 41.55 -48.66 -2.81
N ASP A 240 41.69 -47.73 -3.78
CA ASP A 240 42.70 -46.67 -4.05
C ASP A 240 42.16 -45.53 -4.98
N ASN A 241 42.90 -44.40 -5.02
CA ASN A 241 43.12 -43.41 -6.10
C ASN A 241 42.04 -42.82 -7.08
N SER A 242 41.93 -41.48 -7.03
CA SER A 242 41.97 -40.46 -8.12
C SER A 242 41.29 -40.64 -9.50
N HIS A 243 40.49 -39.64 -9.94
CA HIS A 243 40.93 -38.64 -10.95
C HIS A 243 39.93 -37.48 -11.18
N THR A 244 40.45 -36.39 -11.78
CA THR A 244 39.83 -35.09 -12.07
C THR A 244 39.07 -35.01 -13.40
N GLN A 245 37.98 -34.23 -13.48
CA GLN A 245 37.59 -33.47 -14.69
C GLN A 245 36.64 -32.29 -14.35
N GLY A 246 36.74 -31.18 -15.10
CA GLY A 246 36.01 -29.93 -14.85
C GLY A 246 34.66 -29.81 -15.59
N PRO A 247 33.83 -28.79 -15.27
CA PRO A 247 32.44 -28.71 -15.75
C PRO A 247 32.31 -28.04 -17.14
N PRO A 248 31.34 -28.48 -17.97
CA PRO A 248 31.03 -27.83 -19.25
C PRO A 248 30.01 -26.68 -19.09
N LEU A 249 30.27 -25.56 -19.77
CA LEU A 249 29.36 -24.41 -19.89
C LEU A 249 28.04 -24.79 -20.57
N LYS A 250 26.90 -24.38 -20.02
CA LYS A 250 25.58 -24.45 -20.68
C LYS A 250 24.95 -23.07 -20.82
N LYS A 251 24.32 -22.85 -21.98
CA LYS A 251 23.72 -21.57 -22.39
C LYS A 251 22.39 -21.30 -21.67
N VAL A 252 22.20 -20.08 -21.21
CA VAL A 252 20.94 -19.61 -20.61
C VAL A 252 19.86 -19.46 -21.68
N ARG A 253 18.64 -19.95 -21.40
CA ARG A 253 17.43 -19.67 -22.18
C ARG A 253 16.45 -18.93 -21.27
N VAL A 254 16.05 -17.72 -21.67
CA VAL A 254 15.02 -16.96 -20.95
C VAL A 254 13.66 -17.61 -21.18
N VAL A 255 12.91 -17.85 -20.11
CA VAL A 255 11.52 -18.35 -20.14
C VAL A 255 10.63 -17.30 -19.46
N PRO A 256 9.56 -16.79 -20.10
CA PRO A 256 8.59 -15.91 -19.46
C PRO A 256 7.63 -16.71 -18.57
N PRO A 257 7.02 -16.10 -17.54
CA PRO A 257 6.18 -16.80 -16.57
C PRO A 257 4.94 -17.44 -17.22
N THR A 258 4.60 -18.63 -16.74
CA THR A 258 3.53 -19.49 -17.25
C THR A 258 2.15 -19.02 -16.81
N THR A 259 1.28 -18.74 -17.79
CA THR A 259 -0.17 -18.59 -17.55
C THR A 259 -0.87 -19.93 -17.71
N THR A 260 -1.49 -20.43 -16.64
CA THR A 260 -2.33 -21.63 -16.69
C THR A 260 -3.59 -21.33 -17.52
N SER A 261 -3.79 -22.06 -18.61
CA SER A 261 -4.79 -21.76 -19.63
C SER A 261 -6.13 -22.45 -19.39
N GLY A 262 -7.23 -21.77 -19.76
CA GLY A 262 -8.56 -22.37 -19.79
C GLY A 262 -9.69 -21.42 -20.17
N GLY A 263 -9.95 -21.22 -21.48
CA GLY A 263 -11.24 -20.69 -21.94
C GLY A 263 -11.22 -19.61 -23.03
N LEU A 264 -11.47 -20.05 -24.27
CA LEU A 264 -12.11 -19.32 -25.38
C LEU A 264 -11.52 -17.98 -25.87
N ILE A 265 -10.92 -18.06 -27.06
CA ILE A 265 -10.58 -16.92 -27.92
C ILE A 265 -11.87 -16.43 -28.62
N MET A 266 -12.17 -15.14 -28.51
CA MET A 266 -12.97 -14.43 -29.52
C MET A 266 -12.09 -13.37 -30.19
N THR A 267 -11.91 -13.52 -31.50
CA THR A 267 -11.27 -12.54 -32.37
C THR A 267 -12.21 -11.38 -32.64
N SER A 268 -11.75 -10.15 -32.42
CA SER A 268 -12.38 -8.96 -33.00
C SER A 268 -11.31 -8.02 -33.54
N ASP A 269 -11.32 -7.84 -34.86
CA ASP A 269 -10.47 -6.89 -35.56
C ASP A 269 -10.82 -5.46 -35.13
N TYR A 270 -9.80 -4.65 -34.83
CA TYR A 270 -9.93 -3.20 -34.93
C TYR A 270 -8.77 -2.62 -35.74
N GLN A 271 -9.15 -1.86 -36.77
CA GLN A 271 -8.29 -1.44 -37.86
C GLN A 271 -7.31 -0.35 -37.42
N ARG A 272 -6.11 -0.37 -38.00
CA ARG A 272 -5.23 0.81 -38.03
C ARG A 272 -5.94 1.96 -38.75
N SER A 273 -5.89 3.15 -38.15
CA SER A 273 -5.86 4.39 -38.92
C SER A 273 -4.92 5.39 -38.24
N ASN A 274 -3.84 5.71 -38.95
CA ASN A 274 -2.98 6.86 -38.71
C ASN A 274 -2.98 7.65 -40.02
N PRO A 275 -3.06 8.98 -39.97
CA PRO A 275 -2.19 9.74 -40.87
C PRO A 275 -1.55 10.98 -40.24
N HIS A 276 -0.30 11.23 -40.63
CA HIS A 276 0.38 12.51 -40.48
C HIS A 276 -0.22 13.59 -41.40
N ALA A 277 -0.35 14.82 -40.90
CA ALA A 277 -0.09 16.09 -41.60
C ALA A 277 0.00 17.19 -40.51
N ALA A 278 1.16 17.81 -40.25
CA ALA A 278 1.83 18.87 -41.01
C ALA A 278 1.20 20.26 -40.80
N TYR A 279 1.97 21.16 -40.17
CA TYR A 279 1.67 22.60 -40.01
C TYR A 279 1.66 23.35 -41.36
N PRO A 280 1.07 24.55 -41.42
CA PRO A 280 1.96 25.72 -41.41
C PRO A 280 1.51 26.89 -40.50
N ASN A 281 2.51 27.67 -40.09
CA ASN A 281 2.41 28.97 -39.41
C ASN A 281 1.95 30.06 -40.40
N PRO A 282 1.32 31.16 -39.95
CA PRO A 282 2.09 32.42 -39.93
C PRO A 282 1.73 33.40 -38.78
N GLY A 283 2.68 34.28 -38.48
CA GLY A 283 2.45 35.61 -37.91
C GLY A 283 3.38 36.61 -38.61
N PRO A 284 3.59 37.83 -38.09
CA PRO A 284 2.85 38.55 -37.05
C PRO A 284 2.28 39.90 -37.55
N SER A 285 1.41 40.56 -36.79
CA SER A 285 1.10 41.97 -37.02
C SER A 285 0.75 42.73 -35.73
N THR A 286 1.40 43.88 -35.57
CA THR A 286 1.29 44.81 -34.43
C THR A 286 0.31 45.94 -34.73
N SER A 287 -0.53 46.32 -33.76
CA SER A 287 -0.89 47.73 -33.50
C SER A 287 -1.80 47.90 -32.29
N GLN A 288 -1.33 48.65 -31.30
CA GLN A 288 -2.13 49.50 -30.41
C GLN A 288 -2.01 50.96 -30.96
N PRO A 289 -2.86 51.96 -30.59
CA PRO A 289 -2.94 52.41 -29.19
C PRO A 289 -4.27 53.08 -28.74
N GLN A 290 -4.26 53.57 -27.48
CA GLN A 290 -5.08 54.66 -26.90
C GLN A 290 -6.59 54.45 -26.71
N SER A 291 -7.30 55.11 -25.76
CA SER A 291 -6.99 55.55 -24.36
C SER A 291 -8.20 56.35 -23.84
N SER A 292 -8.68 56.11 -22.60
CA SER A 292 -9.16 57.16 -21.67
C SER A 292 -9.81 56.64 -20.38
N MET A 293 -9.70 57.47 -19.35
CA MET A 293 -10.10 57.35 -17.92
C MET A 293 -11.62 57.22 -17.66
N GLY A 294 -12.02 56.81 -16.44
CA GLY A 294 -13.41 56.95 -15.97
C GLY A 294 -13.77 56.39 -14.57
N TYR A 295 -13.47 57.14 -13.51
CA TYR A 295 -13.78 56.98 -12.07
C TYR A 295 -15.05 56.22 -11.56
N SER A 296 -14.83 55.44 -10.49
CA SER A 296 -15.53 55.43 -9.16
C SER A 296 -16.96 54.90 -8.90
N THR A 297 -17.04 54.01 -7.89
CA THR A 297 -18.02 53.90 -6.76
C THR A 297 -19.53 53.97 -7.03
N THR A 298 -20.39 53.12 -6.45
CA THR A 298 -20.64 53.00 -4.98
C THR A 298 -21.46 51.74 -4.65
N SER A 299 -21.47 51.30 -3.39
CA SER A 299 -22.29 50.19 -2.86
C SER A 299 -23.78 50.51 -2.72
N GLN A 300 -24.64 49.48 -2.67
CA GLN A 300 -25.83 49.44 -1.80
C GLN A 300 -26.49 48.05 -1.66
N GLN A 301 -26.87 47.73 -0.43
CA GLN A 301 -27.76 46.67 0.07
C GLN A 301 -28.32 47.19 1.42
N PRO A 302 -29.41 46.63 1.98
CA PRO A 302 -30.68 46.17 1.40
C PRO A 302 -31.88 46.83 2.16
N PRO A 303 -33.14 46.45 1.90
CA PRO A 303 -34.26 46.76 2.80
C PRO A 303 -34.59 45.58 3.75
N GLN A 304 -34.87 45.89 5.01
CA GLN A 304 -35.46 44.97 6.00
C GLN A 304 -36.99 44.89 5.85
N TYR A 305 -37.60 43.80 6.34
CA TYR A 305 -38.86 43.85 7.07
C TYR A 305 -38.93 42.74 8.14
N SER A 306 -39.70 43.00 9.21
CA SER A 306 -40.03 42.08 10.32
C SER A 306 -41.53 41.68 10.23
N HIS A 307 -42.13 40.77 11.02
CA HIS A 307 -41.86 40.11 12.32
C HIS A 307 -42.39 38.64 12.25
N GLN A 308 -42.45 37.75 13.26
CA GLN A 308 -42.27 37.82 14.73
C GLN A 308 -41.83 36.44 15.31
N THR A 309 -41.93 36.29 16.64
CA THR A 309 -41.76 35.09 17.48
C THR A 309 -42.97 34.15 17.52
N HIS A 310 -42.77 32.84 17.77
CA HIS A 310 -43.37 32.17 18.95
C HIS A 310 -42.65 30.87 19.34
N ARG A 311 -42.61 30.60 20.66
CA ARG A 311 -42.18 29.31 21.26
C ARG A 311 -43.29 28.27 21.11
N TYR A 312 -42.94 27.00 20.92
CA TYR A 312 -42.90 26.00 22.02
C TYR A 312 -42.03 24.80 21.62
#